data_AF-A0A929G9A3-F1
#
_entry.id   AF-A0A929G9A3-F1
#
_cell.length_a   1.000
_cell.length_b   1.000
_cell.length_c   1.000
_cell.angle_alpha   90.00
_cell.angle_beta   90.00
_cell.angle_gamma   90.00
#
_symmetry.space_group_name_H-M   'P 1'
#
loop_
_entity.id
_entity.type
_entity.pdbx_description
1 polymer ?
#
loop_
_entity_poly.entity_id
_entity_poly.type
_entity_poly.pdbx_seq_one_letter_code
_entity_poly.pdbx_strand_id
1 'polypeptide(L)'
;MSQKYKKNLLVDQKNTPKNLYRIGILILVGFVFAVLAASCSSTGSTEEVPISTPAELDIFQPSQGARLDTTDPITVQGLSAGLPEGDLLVQALDQDGQILAQEAVSIESSEAGTGVEVPWSVELSIEVAVDTPGQIYAFSPSPTGNSPLVSSVVDVTFDTREASVGRVRLKDHHWLLETLGEAEVMEDVFITAEFDLQMEGFAGCNLYSAYYEQAYGTFVVRGIAPSNFECSEPEGLMQQEARYFQLLDDSGSFAIEDGRLKVFDKSGQLALVYHAGVLGGIFNDEGLELPANAVVNLSLSDVTEADPGEVLVAEITVNDPAFFPISFVVPYDPAQIDPHRSYALLAEIHDDTGKLIFSSISPYHVITQGNPSVADLVIESVQ
;
A
#
# COMPACT_ATOMS: atom_id res chain seq x y z
N MET A 1 48.15 -16.12 1.28
CA MET A 1 47.46 -16.22 -0.03
C MET A 1 46.03 -15.75 0.20
N SER A 2 45.48 -14.68 -0.36
CA SER A 2 45.95 -13.54 -1.14
C SER A 2 44.94 -12.43 -0.85
N GLN A 3 45.33 -11.36 -0.17
CA GLN A 3 45.20 -9.98 -0.68
C GLN A 3 44.62 -9.88 -2.10
N LYS A 4 43.36 -9.43 -2.20
CA LYS A 4 42.60 -8.81 -3.30
C LYS A 4 41.17 -8.81 -2.75
N TYR A 5 40.59 -7.73 -2.23
CA TYR A 5 40.33 -6.43 -2.85
C TYR A 5 40.47 -5.31 -1.81
N LYS A 6 41.56 -4.55 -1.89
CA LYS A 6 41.69 -3.20 -1.33
C LYS A 6 42.30 -2.35 -2.44
N LYS A 7 41.46 -1.71 -3.27
CA LYS A 7 41.79 -0.43 -3.94
C LYS A 7 40.63 0.08 -4.81
N ASN A 8 40.37 1.37 -4.63
CA ASN A 8 39.74 2.33 -5.55
C ASN A 8 38.24 2.60 -5.39
N LEU A 9 37.86 3.12 -4.22
CA LEU A 9 36.84 4.19 -4.13
C LEU A 9 37.58 5.51 -3.83
N LEU A 10 38.23 6.04 -4.86
CA LEU A 10 38.53 7.45 -4.99
C LEU A 10 37.90 7.86 -6.32
N VAL A 11 36.59 8.07 -6.30
CA VAL A 11 35.91 8.79 -7.37
C VAL A 11 36.13 10.28 -7.10
N ASP A 12 36.66 10.94 -8.11
CA ASP A 12 37.01 12.35 -8.17
C ASP A 12 35.84 13.24 -7.71
N GLN A 13 36.00 13.92 -6.57
CA GLN A 13 35.02 14.82 -5.96
C GLN A 13 34.92 16.19 -6.67
N LYS A 14 34.70 16.20 -7.98
CA LYS A 14 34.43 17.44 -8.72
C LYS A 14 33.39 17.24 -9.82
N ASN A 15 32.14 16.97 -9.41
CA ASN A 15 30.87 17.34 -10.07
C ASN A 15 29.71 16.36 -9.78
N THR A 16 29.58 15.85 -8.55
CA THR A 16 28.34 15.23 -8.11
C THR A 16 27.39 16.30 -7.54
N PRO A 17 26.16 16.44 -8.05
CA PRO A 17 25.17 17.29 -7.40
C PRO A 17 24.84 16.72 -6.02
N LYS A 18 25.10 17.52 -4.97
CA LYS A 18 25.04 17.17 -3.54
C LYS A 18 23.64 16.84 -2.98
N ASN A 19 22.63 16.50 -3.77
CA ASN A 19 21.24 16.36 -3.29
C ASN A 19 20.51 15.16 -3.91
N LEU A 20 20.86 13.92 -3.51
CA LEU A 20 20.08 12.73 -3.86
C LEU A 20 19.75 11.79 -2.68
N TYR A 21 20.28 12.03 -1.48
CA TYR A 21 19.88 11.32 -0.25
C TYR A 21 18.76 12.05 0.53
N ARG A 22 17.86 12.68 -0.21
CA ARG A 22 16.58 13.21 0.28
C ARG A 22 15.46 12.65 -0.60
N ILE A 23 15.28 11.35 -0.51
CA ILE A 23 14.02 10.67 -0.86
C ILE A 23 13.72 9.94 0.46
N GLY A 24 12.97 10.51 1.40
CA GLY A 24 11.65 11.10 1.17
C GLY A 24 10.58 10.05 1.45
N ILE A 25 10.67 9.34 2.58
CA ILE A 25 9.47 8.86 3.28
C ILE A 25 8.79 10.14 3.79
N LEU A 26 7.99 10.74 2.92
CA LEU A 26 7.20 11.91 3.20
C LEU A 26 5.86 11.67 2.51
N ILE A 27 4.97 10.98 3.23
CA ILE A 27 3.55 11.02 2.91
C ILE A 27 3.10 12.46 3.13
N LEU A 28 2.63 13.11 2.07
CA LEU A 28 1.58 14.13 2.12
C LEU A 28 1.10 14.49 0.71
N VAL A 29 -0.14 14.09 0.44
CA VAL A 29 -1.23 14.87 -0.17
C VAL A 29 -1.14 15.18 -1.66
N GLY A 30 -2.05 14.54 -2.40
CA GLY A 30 -2.82 15.14 -3.50
C GLY A 30 -2.00 15.71 -4.66
N PHE A 31 -1.64 14.86 -5.62
CA PHE A 31 -1.15 15.34 -6.91
C PHE A 31 -2.31 15.50 -7.89
N VAL A 32 -2.74 16.74 -8.03
CA VAL A 32 -3.51 17.24 -9.19
C VAL A 32 -2.60 17.19 -10.41
N PHE A 33 -3.01 16.46 -11.46
CA PHE A 33 -2.36 16.48 -12.77
C PHE A 33 -2.54 17.87 -13.41
N ALA A 34 -1.46 18.65 -13.53
CA ALA A 34 -1.44 19.85 -14.35
C ALA A 34 -0.83 19.52 -15.72
N VAL A 35 -1.67 19.37 -16.74
CA VAL A 35 -1.26 19.23 -18.14
C VAL A 35 -0.89 20.62 -18.70
N LEU A 36 0.34 20.75 -19.21
CA LEU A 36 0.82 21.93 -19.94
C LEU A 36 0.15 22.00 -21.32
N ALA A 37 -0.85 22.87 -21.47
CA ALA A 37 -1.41 23.21 -22.77
C ALA A 37 -0.46 24.14 -23.54
N ALA A 38 0.02 23.68 -24.70
CA ALA A 38 0.72 24.51 -25.67
C ALA A 38 -0.31 25.41 -26.39
N SER A 39 -0.23 26.72 -26.16
CA SER A 39 -1.05 27.72 -26.84
C SER A 39 -0.70 27.79 -28.33
N CYS A 40 -1.59 27.30 -29.19
CA CYS A 40 -1.60 27.67 -30.60
C CYS A 40 -2.92 28.39 -30.89
N SER A 41 -2.83 29.70 -31.11
CA SER A 41 -3.96 30.54 -31.48
C SER A 41 -4.20 30.45 -32.99
N SER A 42 -5.36 29.92 -33.38
CA SER A 42 -5.95 30.20 -34.68
C SER A 42 -7.44 30.43 -34.54
N THR A 43 -7.85 31.65 -34.84
CA THR A 43 -9.24 32.11 -34.94
C THR A 43 -9.94 31.49 -36.13
N GLY A 44 -11.04 30.78 -35.88
CA GLY A 44 -11.98 30.31 -36.88
C GLY A 44 -13.20 29.73 -36.19
N SER A 45 -14.23 30.55 -35.99
CA SER A 45 -15.51 30.16 -35.37
C SER A 45 -16.34 29.32 -36.36
N THR A 46 -16.37 28.03 -36.13
CA THR A 46 -17.49 27.16 -36.48
C THR A 46 -17.97 26.55 -35.18
N GLU A 47 -19.24 26.78 -34.80
CA GLU A 47 -19.89 26.04 -33.71
C GLU A 47 -19.86 24.55 -34.08
N GLU A 48 -18.87 23.83 -33.56
CA GLU A 48 -18.91 22.39 -33.48
C GLU A 48 -20.00 22.04 -32.46
N VAL A 49 -21.01 21.28 -32.89
CA VAL A 49 -21.93 20.62 -31.95
C VAL A 49 -21.04 19.76 -31.05
N PRO A 50 -20.99 19.99 -29.72
CA PRO A 50 -20.17 19.16 -28.86
C PRO A 50 -20.68 17.73 -28.99
N ILE A 51 -19.78 16.83 -29.38
CA ILE A 51 -20.05 15.40 -29.42
C ILE A 51 -20.29 15.04 -27.95
N SER A 52 -21.54 14.87 -27.53
CA SER A 52 -21.83 14.43 -26.17
C SER A 52 -21.36 12.98 -26.07
N THR A 53 -20.20 12.75 -25.47
CA THR A 53 -19.75 11.41 -25.18
C THR A 53 -20.80 10.75 -24.28
N PRO A 54 -21.28 9.54 -24.59
CA PRO A 54 -22.24 8.85 -23.74
C PRO A 54 -21.71 8.74 -22.31
N ALA A 55 -22.59 8.92 -21.33
CA ALA A 55 -22.25 8.65 -19.94
C ALA A 55 -22.03 7.15 -19.75
N GLU A 56 -20.88 6.79 -19.19
CA GLU A 56 -20.51 5.42 -18.83
C GLU A 56 -20.24 5.35 -17.34
N LEU A 57 -20.61 4.22 -16.74
CA LEU A 57 -20.40 3.92 -15.33
C LEU A 57 -20.28 2.41 -15.21
N ASP A 58 -19.19 1.95 -14.62
CA ASP A 58 -18.93 0.54 -14.37
C ASP A 58 -18.46 0.32 -12.94
N ILE A 59 -18.85 -0.81 -12.36
CA ILE A 59 -18.38 -1.28 -11.06
C ILE A 59 -17.48 -2.48 -11.37
N PHE A 60 -16.19 -2.37 -11.07
CA PHE A 60 -15.28 -3.52 -11.22
C PHE A 60 -14.97 -4.20 -9.90
N GLN A 61 -15.29 -3.56 -8.77
CA GLN A 61 -15.18 -4.11 -7.43
C GLN A 61 -16.39 -3.70 -6.58
N PRO A 62 -17.10 -4.63 -5.95
CA PRO A 62 -16.86 -6.08 -5.99
C PRO A 62 -17.14 -6.70 -7.35
N SER A 63 -16.62 -7.92 -7.58
CA SER A 63 -16.94 -8.70 -8.77
C SER A 63 -18.35 -9.30 -8.72
N GLN A 64 -18.92 -9.59 -9.89
CA GLN A 64 -20.24 -10.22 -10.00
C GLN A 64 -20.30 -11.56 -9.24
N GLY A 65 -21.27 -11.67 -8.34
CA GLY A 65 -21.47 -12.83 -7.48
C GLY A 65 -20.53 -12.91 -6.28
N ALA A 66 -19.77 -11.85 -6.00
CA ALA A 66 -18.87 -11.80 -4.86
C ALA A 66 -19.64 -11.96 -3.54
N ARG A 67 -19.00 -12.67 -2.61
CA ARG A 67 -19.43 -12.70 -1.22
C ARG A 67 -18.66 -11.64 -0.46
N LEU A 68 -19.33 -10.75 0.26
CA LEU A 68 -18.73 -9.56 0.88
C LEU A 68 -18.77 -9.67 2.39
N ASP A 69 -17.61 -9.46 3.00
CA ASP A 69 -17.45 -9.53 4.44
C ASP A 69 -17.73 -8.14 5.00
N THR A 70 -18.90 -7.99 5.61
CA THR A 70 -19.42 -6.69 6.07
C THR A 70 -19.08 -6.42 7.54
N THR A 71 -18.13 -7.17 8.13
CA THR A 71 -17.62 -6.88 9.48
C THR A 71 -16.89 -5.53 9.53
N ASP A 72 -16.19 -5.17 8.46
CA ASP A 72 -15.58 -3.86 8.23
C ASP A 72 -16.30 -3.17 7.05
N PRO A 73 -16.17 -1.84 6.87
CA PRO A 73 -16.64 -1.17 5.66
C PRO A 73 -16.10 -1.85 4.41
N ILE A 74 -16.96 -2.06 3.42
CA ILE A 74 -16.57 -2.66 2.13
C ILE A 74 -16.18 -1.55 1.14
N THR A 75 -15.11 -1.76 0.39
CA THR A 75 -14.72 -0.85 -0.70
C THR A 75 -15.46 -1.21 -1.98
N VAL A 76 -16.16 -0.24 -2.57
CA VAL A 76 -16.76 -0.32 -3.90
C VAL A 76 -16.00 0.61 -4.83
N GLN A 77 -15.58 0.10 -6.00
CA GLN A 77 -14.78 0.83 -6.97
C GLN A 77 -15.23 0.58 -8.39
N GLY A 78 -14.95 1.57 -9.24
CA GLY A 78 -15.37 1.53 -10.61
C GLY A 78 -14.71 2.59 -11.48
N LEU A 79 -15.13 2.60 -12.74
CA LEU A 79 -14.78 3.63 -13.71
C LEU A 79 -16.03 4.41 -14.09
N SER A 80 -15.85 5.66 -14.46
CA SER A 80 -16.92 6.50 -15.01
C SER A 80 -16.38 7.37 -16.13
N ALA A 81 -17.21 7.69 -17.12
CA ALA A 81 -16.82 8.61 -18.19
C ALA A 81 -18.03 9.46 -18.62
N GLY A 82 -17.78 10.70 -19.03
CA GLY A 82 -18.82 11.56 -19.60
C GLY A 82 -19.94 11.97 -18.62
N LEU A 83 -19.76 11.77 -17.31
CA LEU A 83 -20.72 12.20 -16.30
C LEU A 83 -20.73 13.73 -16.16
N PRO A 84 -21.90 14.36 -15.95
CA PRO A 84 -21.97 15.77 -15.59
C PRO A 84 -21.39 16.00 -14.18
N GLU A 85 -20.99 17.24 -13.90
CA GLU A 85 -20.59 17.65 -12.55
C GLU A 85 -21.74 17.37 -11.56
N GLY A 86 -21.45 16.62 -10.49
CA GLY A 86 -22.42 16.15 -9.52
C GLY A 86 -21.93 14.92 -8.75
N ASP A 87 -22.82 14.35 -7.94
CA ASP A 87 -22.52 13.19 -7.11
C ASP A 87 -22.94 11.87 -7.80
N LEU A 88 -22.04 10.90 -7.82
CA LEU A 88 -22.35 9.50 -8.04
C LEU A 88 -22.91 8.93 -6.73
N LEU A 89 -24.08 8.29 -6.78
CA LEU A 89 -24.64 7.60 -5.62
C LEU A 89 -24.35 6.11 -5.71
N VAL A 90 -23.84 5.54 -4.63
CA VAL A 90 -23.58 4.11 -4.51
C VAL A 90 -24.42 3.57 -3.35
N GLN A 91 -25.21 2.53 -3.63
CA GLN A 91 -26.13 1.91 -2.69
C GLN A 91 -25.82 0.42 -2.53
N ALA A 92 -25.92 -0.06 -1.31
CA ALA A 92 -26.09 -1.48 -1.03
C ALA A 92 -27.59 -1.75 -0.84
N LEU A 93 -28.13 -2.69 -1.61
CA LEU A 93 -29.53 -3.06 -1.61
C LEU A 93 -29.68 -4.52 -1.19
N ASP A 94 -30.72 -4.86 -0.43
CA ASP A 94 -31.11 -6.26 -0.25
C ASP A 94 -31.93 -6.80 -1.44
N GLN A 95 -32.31 -8.08 -1.39
CA GLN A 95 -33.13 -8.74 -2.42
C GLN A 95 -34.51 -8.10 -2.66
N ASP A 96 -35.04 -7.36 -1.69
CA ASP A 96 -36.35 -6.68 -1.77
C ASP A 96 -36.19 -5.22 -2.28
N GLY A 97 -34.95 -4.77 -2.52
CA GLY A 97 -34.61 -3.42 -2.96
C GLY A 97 -34.55 -2.39 -1.82
N GLN A 98 -34.51 -2.84 -0.56
CA GLN A 98 -34.30 -1.95 0.58
C GLN A 98 -32.85 -1.47 0.60
N ILE A 99 -32.66 -0.15 0.77
CA ILE A 99 -31.33 0.46 0.93
C ILE A 99 -30.79 0.07 2.31
N LEU A 100 -29.69 -0.68 2.31
CA LEU A 100 -28.93 -1.07 3.50
C LEU A 100 -27.87 -0.01 3.86
N ALA A 101 -27.23 0.55 2.84
CA ALA A 101 -26.26 1.64 2.96
C ALA A 101 -26.27 2.50 1.70
N GLN A 102 -25.88 3.77 1.82
CA GLN A 102 -25.74 4.67 0.69
C GLN A 102 -24.66 5.70 0.98
N GLU A 103 -23.79 5.93 0.00
CA GLU A 103 -22.81 7.00 0.03
C GLU A 103 -22.78 7.77 -1.30
N ALA A 104 -22.26 8.99 -1.25
CA ALA A 104 -22.06 9.85 -2.42
C ALA A 104 -20.58 9.98 -2.73
N VAL A 105 -20.22 9.89 -4.02
CA VAL A 105 -18.87 10.12 -4.52
C VAL A 105 -18.91 11.36 -5.42
N SER A 106 -18.15 12.39 -5.04
CA SER A 106 -18.01 13.58 -5.86
C SER A 106 -16.98 13.34 -6.97
N ILE A 107 -17.37 13.61 -8.21
CA ILE A 107 -16.48 13.50 -9.37
C ILE A 107 -16.00 14.91 -9.71
N GLU A 108 -14.70 15.16 -9.56
CA GLU A 108 -14.13 16.49 -9.82
C GLU A 108 -14.22 16.88 -11.31
N SER A 109 -14.60 18.13 -11.57
CA SER A 109 -15.12 18.60 -12.85
C SER A 109 -14.09 18.97 -13.91
N SER A 110 -12.79 18.77 -13.68
CA SER A 110 -11.77 19.05 -14.71
C SER A 110 -11.83 18.11 -15.91
N GLU A 111 -12.48 16.95 -15.76
CA GLU A 111 -12.61 15.91 -16.80
C GLU A 111 -14.07 15.52 -17.08
N ALA A 112 -15.03 16.15 -16.40
CA ALA A 112 -16.47 15.92 -16.57
C ALA A 112 -16.91 16.21 -18.02
N GLY A 113 -17.67 15.29 -18.61
CA GLY A 113 -18.15 15.41 -20.00
C GLY A 113 -17.09 15.29 -21.10
N THR A 114 -15.81 15.04 -20.77
CA THR A 114 -14.73 14.90 -21.77
C THR A 114 -14.67 13.50 -22.40
N GLY A 115 -15.31 12.51 -21.76
CA GLY A 115 -15.22 11.10 -22.15
C GLY A 115 -13.95 10.39 -21.66
N VAL A 116 -13.10 11.07 -20.86
CA VAL A 116 -12.00 10.44 -20.14
C VAL A 116 -12.57 9.55 -19.03
N GLU A 117 -12.03 8.33 -18.91
CA GLU A 117 -12.36 7.42 -17.82
C GLU A 117 -11.72 7.93 -16.51
N VAL A 118 -12.56 8.15 -15.51
CA VAL A 118 -12.18 8.59 -14.16
C VAL A 118 -12.52 7.49 -13.18
N PRO A 119 -11.54 7.00 -12.40
CA PRO A 119 -11.82 6.04 -11.36
C PRO A 119 -12.53 6.68 -10.18
N TRP A 120 -13.40 5.90 -9.54
CA TRP A 120 -14.11 6.30 -8.33
C TRP A 120 -14.07 5.17 -7.30
N SER A 121 -14.13 5.56 -6.02
CA SER A 121 -14.06 4.63 -4.89
C SER A 121 -14.90 5.16 -3.73
N VAL A 122 -15.53 4.25 -2.99
CA VAL A 122 -16.28 4.58 -1.77
C VAL A 122 -16.27 3.40 -0.81
N GLU A 123 -16.32 3.68 0.49
CA GLU A 123 -16.54 2.66 1.51
C GLU A 123 -18.02 2.64 1.93
N LEU A 124 -18.62 1.45 2.05
CA LEU A 124 -19.98 1.28 2.57
C LEU A 124 -19.95 0.46 3.86
N SER A 125 -20.51 1.01 4.94
CA SER A 125 -20.77 0.27 6.17
C SER A 125 -22.16 -0.37 6.10
N ILE A 126 -22.24 -1.69 6.13
CA ILE A 126 -23.49 -2.43 5.88
C ILE A 126 -23.81 -3.32 7.08
N GLU A 127 -24.95 -3.08 7.72
CA GLU A 127 -25.43 -3.90 8.84
C GLU A 127 -26.55 -4.84 8.37
N VAL A 128 -26.21 -6.12 8.19
CA VAL A 128 -27.11 -7.11 7.61
C VAL A 128 -26.82 -8.51 8.17
N ALA A 129 -27.79 -9.42 8.11
CA ALA A 129 -27.58 -10.80 8.53
C ALA A 129 -26.59 -11.52 7.60
N VAL A 130 -25.91 -12.55 8.13
CA VAL A 130 -25.11 -13.49 7.34
C VAL A 130 -25.93 -14.11 6.20
N ASP A 131 -25.27 -14.38 5.06
CA ASP A 131 -25.87 -15.04 3.89
C ASP A 131 -27.04 -14.25 3.26
N THR A 132 -26.97 -12.92 3.28
CA THR A 132 -28.03 -12.09 2.69
C THR A 132 -27.73 -11.77 1.22
N PRO A 133 -28.54 -12.24 0.25
CA PRO A 133 -28.39 -11.84 -1.14
C PRO A 133 -28.75 -10.36 -1.31
N GLY A 134 -28.03 -9.66 -2.19
CA GLY A 134 -28.26 -8.25 -2.46
C GLY A 134 -27.55 -7.75 -3.70
N GLN A 135 -27.52 -6.43 -3.85
CA GLN A 135 -26.91 -5.75 -4.99
C GLN A 135 -26.10 -4.54 -4.54
N ILE A 136 -24.96 -4.31 -5.20
CA ILE A 136 -24.32 -3.01 -5.22
C ILE A 136 -24.81 -2.26 -6.45
N TYR A 137 -25.39 -1.08 -6.25
CA TYR A 137 -25.99 -0.26 -7.29
C TYR A 137 -25.36 1.12 -7.29
N ALA A 138 -24.63 1.45 -8.35
CA ALA A 138 -24.07 2.77 -8.57
C ALA A 138 -24.85 3.49 -9.67
N PHE A 139 -25.18 4.77 -9.48
CA PHE A 139 -25.89 5.55 -10.50
C PHE A 139 -25.63 7.05 -10.42
N SER A 140 -25.74 7.72 -11.56
CA SER A 140 -25.74 9.18 -11.65
C SER A 140 -27.18 9.70 -11.72
N PRO A 141 -27.65 10.52 -10.76
CA PRO A 141 -29.00 11.09 -10.78
C PRO A 141 -29.27 11.97 -12.01
N SER A 142 -30.49 11.92 -12.55
CA SER A 142 -30.89 12.86 -13.61
C SER A 142 -31.34 14.20 -13.02
N PRO A 143 -30.88 15.35 -13.56
CA PRO A 143 -31.32 16.67 -13.10
C PRO A 143 -32.80 16.97 -13.39
N THR A 144 -33.39 16.31 -14.40
CA THR A 144 -34.72 16.65 -14.92
C THR A 144 -35.66 15.44 -15.03
N GLY A 145 -35.17 14.23 -14.77
CA GLY A 145 -35.92 12.99 -14.90
C GLY A 145 -35.98 12.16 -13.62
N ASN A 146 -36.89 11.19 -13.59
CA ASN A 146 -37.04 10.24 -12.48
C ASN A 146 -36.19 8.97 -12.66
N SER A 147 -35.40 8.89 -13.73
CA SER A 147 -34.51 7.76 -14.03
C SER A 147 -33.06 8.24 -14.00
N PRO A 148 -32.11 7.39 -13.59
CA PRO A 148 -30.70 7.74 -13.61
C PRO A 148 -30.22 8.02 -15.04
N LEU A 149 -29.19 8.86 -15.19
CA LEU A 149 -28.52 9.10 -16.47
C LEU A 149 -27.80 7.84 -16.96
N VAL A 150 -27.13 7.16 -16.03
CA VAL A 150 -26.45 5.89 -16.21
C VAL A 150 -26.40 5.18 -14.86
N SER A 151 -26.32 3.85 -14.89
CA SER A 151 -26.21 3.02 -13.70
C SER A 151 -25.41 1.75 -13.96
N SER A 152 -24.80 1.20 -12.93
CA SER A 152 -24.18 -0.12 -12.91
C SER A 152 -24.66 -0.91 -11.68
N VAL A 153 -24.77 -2.23 -11.84
CA VAL A 153 -25.30 -3.16 -10.82
C VAL A 153 -24.39 -4.38 -10.76
N VAL A 154 -24.07 -4.81 -9.54
CA VAL A 154 -23.37 -6.06 -9.27
C VAL A 154 -24.17 -6.87 -8.24
N ASP A 155 -24.51 -8.12 -8.56
CA ASP A 155 -25.15 -9.00 -7.59
C ASP A 155 -24.11 -9.54 -6.62
N VAL A 156 -24.43 -9.55 -5.33
CA VAL A 156 -23.51 -9.93 -4.25
C VAL A 156 -24.23 -10.73 -3.16
N THR A 157 -23.45 -11.33 -2.25
CA THR A 157 -23.97 -11.90 -1.00
C THR A 157 -23.27 -11.24 0.17
N PHE A 158 -23.99 -10.52 1.00
CA PHE A 158 -23.47 -9.94 2.23
C PHE A 158 -23.38 -10.99 3.33
N ASP A 159 -22.27 -11.00 4.03
CA ASP A 159 -22.04 -11.93 5.13
C ASP A 159 -21.28 -11.21 6.26
N THR A 160 -22.06 -10.72 7.23
CA THR A 160 -21.54 -10.15 8.46
C THR A 160 -21.04 -11.27 9.35
N ARG A 161 -19.73 -11.35 9.55
CA ARG A 161 -19.12 -12.25 10.51
C ARG A 161 -18.99 -11.57 11.86
N GLU A 162 -19.02 -12.37 12.93
CA GLU A 162 -18.55 -11.85 14.21
C GLU A 162 -17.09 -11.40 14.05
N ALA A 163 -16.76 -10.21 14.53
CA ALA A 163 -15.40 -9.72 14.56
C ALA A 163 -14.55 -10.73 15.36
N SER A 164 -13.77 -11.54 14.64
CA SER A 164 -12.85 -12.48 15.28
C SER A 164 -11.63 -11.70 15.75
N VAL A 165 -11.48 -11.62 17.08
CA VAL A 165 -10.26 -11.11 17.71
C VAL A 165 -9.07 -11.88 17.13
N GLY A 166 -8.09 -11.17 16.58
CA GLY A 166 -6.90 -11.76 15.95
C GLY A 166 -7.04 -12.10 14.47
N ARG A 167 -8.08 -11.61 13.77
CA ARG A 167 -8.08 -11.63 12.29
C ARG A 167 -7.01 -10.68 11.77
N VAL A 168 -6.09 -11.22 10.98
CA VAL A 168 -5.14 -10.40 10.23
C VAL A 168 -5.86 -9.71 9.08
N ARG A 169 -5.83 -8.38 9.05
CA ARG A 169 -6.33 -7.56 7.95
C ARG A 169 -5.15 -7.06 7.13
N LEU A 170 -5.27 -7.10 5.81
CA LEU A 170 -4.15 -6.69 4.94
C LEU A 170 -3.76 -5.23 5.17
N LYS A 171 -4.75 -4.36 5.38
CA LYS A 171 -4.58 -2.92 5.59
C LYS A 171 -3.91 -2.50 6.90
N ASP A 172 -3.82 -3.41 7.88
CA ASP A 172 -3.22 -3.10 9.18
C ASP A 172 -1.68 -3.31 9.17
N HIS A 173 -1.11 -3.76 8.05
CA HIS A 173 0.30 -4.17 7.97
C HIS A 173 0.95 -3.70 6.68
N HIS A 174 2.26 -3.42 6.75
CA HIS A 174 3.11 -3.31 5.57
C HIS A 174 3.71 -4.67 5.25
N TRP A 175 3.61 -5.07 3.99
CA TRP A 175 4.02 -6.38 3.51
C TRP A 175 5.29 -6.26 2.68
N LEU A 176 6.31 -7.04 3.02
CA LEU A 176 7.55 -7.15 2.24
C LEU A 176 7.59 -8.52 1.56
N LEU A 177 7.88 -8.50 0.26
CA LEU A 177 7.94 -9.70 -0.55
C LEU A 177 9.18 -10.53 -0.16
N GLU A 178 8.97 -11.81 0.06
CA GLU A 178 10.03 -12.80 0.28
C GLU A 178 10.35 -13.57 -1.00
N THR A 179 9.30 -14.05 -1.68
CA THR A 179 9.45 -14.89 -2.87
C THR A 179 8.45 -14.52 -3.95
N LEU A 180 8.90 -14.60 -5.21
CA LEU A 180 8.07 -14.47 -6.40
C LEU A 180 8.20 -15.72 -7.30
N GLY A 181 7.15 -16.53 -7.30
CA GLY A 181 7.18 -17.89 -7.83
C GLY A 181 8.13 -18.76 -7.00
N GLU A 182 9.13 -19.35 -7.67
CA GLU A 182 10.16 -20.18 -7.02
C GLU A 182 11.44 -19.40 -6.68
N ALA A 183 11.49 -18.11 -6.97
CA ALA A 183 12.68 -17.27 -6.74
C ALA A 183 12.54 -16.42 -5.47
N GLU A 184 13.66 -16.21 -4.78
CA GLU A 184 13.80 -15.18 -3.75
C GLU A 184 13.98 -13.81 -4.39
N VAL A 185 13.61 -12.76 -3.66
CA VAL A 185 13.91 -11.38 -4.04
C VAL A 185 15.43 -11.17 -4.06
N MET A 186 15.94 -10.44 -5.06
CA MET A 186 17.36 -10.09 -5.13
C MET A 186 17.87 -9.41 -3.86
N GLU A 187 19.12 -9.70 -3.52
CA GLU A 187 19.82 -9.07 -2.40
C GLU A 187 19.81 -7.53 -2.53
N ASP A 188 19.62 -6.84 -1.41
CA ASP A 188 19.51 -5.38 -1.31
C ASP A 188 18.39 -4.73 -2.15
N VAL A 189 17.43 -5.52 -2.65
CA VAL A 189 16.23 -5.04 -3.33
C VAL A 189 15.01 -5.30 -2.44
N PHE A 190 14.15 -4.28 -2.30
CA PHE A 190 12.92 -4.40 -1.54
C PHE A 190 11.72 -4.31 -2.50
N ILE A 191 10.77 -5.22 -2.31
CA ILE A 191 9.45 -5.14 -2.94
C ILE A 191 8.41 -5.09 -1.82
N THR A 192 7.55 -4.08 -1.83
CA THR A 192 6.58 -3.80 -0.78
C THR A 192 5.16 -3.80 -1.32
N ALA A 193 4.21 -4.05 -0.43
CA ALA A 193 2.78 -3.87 -0.66
C ALA A 193 2.10 -3.29 0.59
N GLU A 194 1.30 -2.26 0.38
CA GLU A 194 0.42 -1.62 1.35
C GLU A 194 -1.00 -1.63 0.79
N PHE A 195 -2.00 -1.82 1.65
CA PHE A 195 -3.38 -1.97 1.25
C PHE A 195 -4.25 -0.94 1.97
N ASP A 196 -4.95 -0.11 1.22
CA ASP A 196 -5.98 0.78 1.74
C ASP A 196 -7.15 0.84 0.75
N LEU A 197 -7.52 2.00 0.21
CA LEU A 197 -8.43 2.10 -0.93
C LEU A 197 -7.80 1.51 -2.21
N GLN A 198 -6.47 1.56 -2.32
CA GLN A 198 -5.70 0.93 -3.38
C GLN A 198 -4.59 0.07 -2.78
N MET A 199 -4.03 -0.80 -3.60
CA MET A 199 -2.77 -1.47 -3.31
C MET A 199 -1.65 -0.60 -3.85
N GLU A 200 -0.75 -0.15 -2.98
CA GLU A 200 0.41 0.66 -3.35
C GLU A 200 1.71 -0.02 -2.91
N GLY A 201 2.82 0.35 -3.53
CA GLY A 201 4.11 -0.15 -3.10
C GLY A 201 5.28 0.25 -3.98
N PHE A 202 6.42 -0.34 -3.67
CA PHE A 202 7.66 -0.22 -4.41
C PHE A 202 8.04 -1.60 -4.95
N ALA A 203 8.35 -1.70 -6.24
CA ALA A 203 8.70 -2.95 -6.93
C ALA A 203 10.21 -3.08 -7.22
N GLY A 204 11.04 -2.45 -6.38
CA GLY A 204 12.50 -2.46 -6.49
C GLY A 204 13.08 -1.37 -7.39
N CYS A 205 12.41 -0.99 -8.48
CA CYS A 205 12.76 0.19 -9.30
C CYS A 205 11.63 1.21 -9.34
N ASN A 206 10.40 0.75 -9.55
CA ASN A 206 9.23 1.61 -9.69
C ASN A 206 8.35 1.63 -8.44
N LEU A 207 7.79 2.80 -8.16
CA LEU A 207 6.56 2.88 -7.37
C LEU A 207 5.41 2.37 -8.24
N TYR A 208 4.42 1.74 -7.61
CA TYR A 208 3.23 1.26 -8.30
C TYR A 208 1.97 1.49 -7.45
N SER A 209 0.84 1.61 -8.15
CA SER A 209 -0.49 1.49 -7.57
C SER A 209 -1.31 0.48 -8.37
N ALA A 210 -2.32 -0.10 -7.73
CA ALA A 210 -3.27 -1.02 -8.34
C ALA A 210 -4.58 -1.05 -7.54
N TYR A 211 -5.68 -1.45 -8.20
CA TYR A 211 -6.92 -1.81 -7.53
C TYR A 211 -6.84 -3.26 -7.05
N TYR A 212 -7.48 -3.57 -5.92
CA TYR A 212 -7.49 -4.93 -5.40
C TYR A 212 -8.84 -5.29 -4.77
N GLU A 213 -9.36 -6.46 -5.12
CA GLU A 213 -10.54 -7.06 -4.48
C GLU A 213 -10.09 -8.12 -3.47
N GLN A 214 -10.53 -7.96 -2.23
CA GLN A 214 -10.31 -8.93 -1.16
C GLN A 214 -11.64 -9.37 -0.55
N ALA A 215 -12.01 -10.64 -0.73
CA ALA A 215 -13.17 -11.20 -0.04
C ALA A 215 -13.11 -12.73 0.02
N TYR A 216 -13.34 -13.34 1.20
CA TYR A 216 -13.44 -14.80 1.37
C TYR A 216 -12.30 -15.62 0.75
N GLY A 217 -11.06 -15.13 0.87
CA GLY A 217 -9.89 -15.79 0.27
C GLY A 217 -9.66 -15.46 -1.20
N THR A 218 -10.57 -14.73 -1.86
CA THR A 218 -10.32 -14.09 -3.16
C THR A 218 -9.34 -12.94 -2.99
N PHE A 219 -8.40 -12.85 -3.93
CA PHE A 219 -7.47 -11.73 -4.07
C PHE A 219 -7.22 -11.51 -5.55
N VAL A 220 -7.77 -10.41 -6.08
CA VAL A 220 -7.66 -10.06 -7.51
C VAL A 220 -7.12 -8.65 -7.62
N VAL A 221 -5.99 -8.51 -8.29
CA VAL A 221 -5.36 -7.21 -8.56
C VAL A 221 -5.66 -6.77 -10.00
N ARG A 222 -5.90 -5.47 -10.20
CA ARG A 222 -6.21 -4.87 -11.51
C ARG A 222 -5.54 -3.51 -11.67
N GLY A 223 -5.28 -3.13 -12.92
CA GLY A 223 -4.86 -1.76 -13.24
C GLY A 223 -3.51 -1.38 -12.66
N ILE A 224 -2.54 -2.30 -12.66
CA ILE A 224 -1.18 -2.06 -12.14
C ILE A 224 -0.53 -0.93 -12.95
N ALA A 225 -0.18 0.16 -12.27
CA ALA A 225 0.36 1.37 -12.85
C ALA A 225 1.72 1.74 -12.23
N PRO A 226 2.86 1.38 -12.86
CA PRO A 226 4.19 1.73 -12.38
C PRO A 226 4.64 3.13 -12.84
N SER A 227 5.60 3.72 -12.12
CA SER A 227 6.22 5.02 -12.45
C SER A 227 7.10 5.08 -13.72
N ASN A 228 7.33 3.94 -14.39
CA ASN A 228 8.10 3.80 -15.63
C ASN A 228 9.56 4.32 -15.60
N PHE A 229 10.22 4.29 -14.44
CA PHE A 229 11.67 4.39 -14.34
C PHE A 229 12.35 3.15 -14.92
N GLU A 230 13.52 3.37 -15.52
CA GLU A 230 14.40 2.31 -16.01
C GLU A 230 15.65 2.25 -15.13
N CYS A 231 15.79 1.18 -14.36
CA CYS A 231 16.97 0.93 -13.53
C CYS A 231 17.91 -0.06 -14.23
N SER A 232 19.20 0.26 -14.25
CA SER A 232 20.23 -0.60 -14.88
C SER A 232 21.02 -1.45 -13.89
N GLU A 233 20.94 -1.13 -12.60
CA GLU A 233 21.60 -1.84 -11.52
C GLU A 233 20.61 -2.10 -10.37
N PRO A 234 20.65 -3.29 -9.73
CA PRO A 234 21.44 -4.46 -10.13
C PRO A 234 20.96 -5.06 -11.47
N GLU A 235 21.84 -5.80 -12.15
CA GLU A 235 21.47 -6.56 -13.34
C GLU A 235 20.34 -7.54 -12.97
N GLY A 236 19.25 -7.55 -13.73
CA GLY A 236 18.07 -8.36 -13.40
C GLY A 236 16.91 -7.59 -12.77
N LEU A 237 17.12 -6.36 -12.29
CA LEU A 237 16.11 -5.59 -11.54
C LEU A 237 14.79 -5.41 -12.30
N MET A 238 14.87 -4.93 -13.54
CA MET A 238 13.67 -4.72 -14.37
C MET A 238 12.99 -6.05 -14.74
N GLN A 239 13.74 -7.16 -14.85
CA GLN A 239 13.14 -8.47 -15.12
C GLN A 239 12.39 -9.01 -13.89
N GLN A 240 12.93 -8.82 -12.68
CA GLN A 240 12.25 -9.17 -11.44
C GLN A 240 10.96 -8.35 -11.27
N GLU A 241 11.03 -7.04 -11.51
CA GLU A 241 9.86 -6.15 -11.46
C GLU A 241 8.76 -6.60 -12.43
N ALA A 242 9.10 -6.84 -13.69
CA ALA A 242 8.14 -7.32 -14.68
C ALA A 242 7.51 -8.66 -14.27
N ARG A 243 8.30 -9.56 -13.67
CA ARG A 243 7.81 -10.84 -13.14
C ARG A 243 6.86 -10.64 -11.96
N TYR A 244 7.18 -9.72 -11.06
CA TYR A 244 6.33 -9.37 -9.92
C TYR A 244 4.95 -8.89 -10.40
N PHE A 245 4.90 -7.94 -11.33
CA PHE A 245 3.63 -7.43 -11.86
C PHE A 245 2.84 -8.50 -12.62
N GLN A 246 3.51 -9.39 -13.35
CA GLN A 246 2.84 -10.52 -14.00
C GLN A 246 2.15 -11.45 -12.98
N LEU A 247 2.82 -11.74 -11.86
CA LEU A 247 2.27 -12.59 -10.81
C LEU A 247 1.14 -11.92 -10.05
N LEU A 248 1.22 -10.60 -9.84
CA LEU A 248 0.12 -9.82 -9.27
C LEU A 248 -1.11 -9.82 -10.19
N ASP A 249 -0.95 -9.58 -11.49
CA ASP A 249 -2.05 -9.60 -12.47
C ASP A 249 -2.72 -10.97 -12.58
N ASP A 250 -1.98 -12.05 -12.35
CA ASP A 250 -2.50 -13.42 -12.35
C ASP A 250 -3.05 -13.89 -10.99
N SER A 251 -3.06 -13.02 -9.97
CA SER A 251 -3.63 -13.34 -8.66
C SER A 251 -5.10 -13.75 -8.73
N GLY A 252 -5.47 -14.74 -7.92
CA GLY A 252 -6.86 -15.18 -7.77
C GLY A 252 -7.29 -15.40 -6.32
N SER A 253 -6.37 -15.80 -5.45
CA SER A 253 -6.68 -16.02 -4.03
C SER A 253 -5.52 -15.71 -3.11
N PHE A 254 -5.80 -15.59 -1.82
CA PHE A 254 -4.80 -15.39 -0.78
C PHE A 254 -5.09 -16.22 0.47
N ALA A 255 -4.05 -16.48 1.24
CA ALA A 255 -4.14 -17.01 2.59
C ALA A 255 -3.10 -16.31 3.48
N ILE A 256 -3.40 -16.24 4.78
CA ILE A 256 -2.43 -15.82 5.78
C ILE A 256 -2.14 -17.04 6.65
N GLU A 257 -0.93 -17.57 6.51
CA GLU A 257 -0.50 -18.82 7.14
C GLU A 257 0.92 -18.64 7.66
N ASP A 258 1.19 -19.11 8.88
CA ASP A 258 2.52 -19.03 9.50
C ASP A 258 3.09 -17.60 9.53
N GLY A 259 2.24 -16.59 9.72
CA GLY A 259 2.62 -15.18 9.71
C GLY A 259 3.06 -14.65 8.33
N ARG A 260 2.65 -15.32 7.24
CA ARG A 260 2.93 -14.92 5.87
C ARG A 260 1.65 -14.71 5.07
N LEU A 261 1.61 -13.63 4.30
CA LEU A 261 0.61 -13.46 3.24
C LEU A 261 1.09 -14.26 2.03
N LYS A 262 0.34 -15.30 1.70
CA LYS A 262 0.54 -16.13 0.52
C LYS A 262 -0.50 -15.76 -0.51
N VAL A 263 -0.07 -15.34 -1.69
CA VAL A 263 -0.93 -15.07 -2.83
C VAL A 263 -0.81 -16.23 -3.82
N PHE A 264 -1.94 -16.73 -4.27
CA PHE A 264 -2.04 -17.80 -5.25
C PHE A 264 -2.63 -17.25 -6.54
N ASP A 265 -2.13 -17.77 -7.66
CA ASP A 265 -2.67 -17.43 -8.97
C ASP A 265 -4.07 -18.03 -9.20
N LYS A 266 -4.68 -17.70 -10.34
CA LYS A 266 -6.00 -18.20 -10.74
C LYS A 266 -6.06 -19.72 -10.94
N SER A 267 -4.91 -20.41 -11.04
CA SER A 267 -4.81 -21.87 -11.09
C SER A 267 -4.64 -22.52 -9.72
N GLY A 268 -4.42 -21.71 -8.67
CA GLY A 268 -4.16 -22.16 -7.31
C GLY A 268 -2.68 -22.45 -7.01
N GLN A 269 -1.76 -22.05 -7.88
CA GLN A 269 -0.32 -22.17 -7.62
C GLN A 269 0.16 -20.98 -6.78
N LEU A 270 1.06 -21.25 -5.82
CA LEU A 270 1.66 -20.21 -5.00
C LEU A 270 2.49 -19.27 -5.87
N ALA A 271 2.13 -17.99 -5.86
CA ALA A 271 2.68 -16.96 -6.73
C ALA A 271 3.58 -15.99 -5.95
N LEU A 272 3.13 -15.49 -4.81
CA LEU A 272 3.87 -14.52 -4.02
C LEU A 272 3.78 -14.88 -2.54
N VAL A 273 4.87 -14.66 -1.80
CA VAL A 273 4.88 -14.80 -0.34
C VAL A 273 5.44 -13.51 0.24
N TYR A 274 4.72 -12.93 1.20
CA TYR A 274 5.12 -11.74 1.92
C TYR A 274 5.18 -12.00 3.42
N HIS A 275 6.02 -11.24 4.12
CA HIS A 275 5.95 -11.09 5.57
C HIS A 275 5.49 -9.70 5.96
N ALA A 276 4.83 -9.59 7.11
CA ALA A 276 4.56 -8.31 7.72
C ALA A 276 5.84 -7.78 8.39
N GLY A 277 6.08 -6.48 8.30
CA GLY A 277 7.23 -5.87 8.95
C GLY A 277 7.08 -4.37 9.16
N VAL A 278 7.87 -3.84 10.08
CA VAL A 278 8.07 -2.40 10.21
C VAL A 278 9.36 -2.04 9.48
N LEU A 279 9.27 -1.18 8.47
CA LEU A 279 10.44 -0.68 7.73
C LEU A 279 10.80 0.73 8.18
N GLY A 280 12.05 1.14 7.98
CA GLY A 280 12.45 2.45 8.46
C GLY A 280 13.92 2.81 8.30
N GLY A 281 14.24 4.00 8.77
CA GLY A 281 15.60 4.52 8.87
C GLY A 281 15.97 4.88 10.30
N ILE A 282 17.21 4.61 10.69
CA ILE A 282 17.80 5.14 11.93
C ILE A 282 18.64 6.35 11.57
N PHE A 283 18.39 7.48 12.23
CA PHE A 283 19.01 8.77 12.00
C PHE A 283 19.78 9.23 13.23
N ASN A 284 20.90 9.91 12.98
CA ASN A 284 21.70 10.53 14.01
C ASN A 284 21.80 12.03 13.74
N ASP A 285 21.12 12.83 14.57
CA ASP A 285 21.07 14.28 14.44
C ASP A 285 22.35 14.98 14.98
N GLU A 286 23.21 14.26 15.71
CA GLU A 286 24.49 14.76 16.19
C GLU A 286 25.56 14.82 15.07
N GLY A 287 25.29 14.20 13.92
CA GLY A 287 26.23 14.15 12.79
C GLY A 287 27.47 13.31 13.05
N LEU A 288 27.39 12.36 13.99
CA LEU A 288 28.49 11.43 14.29
C LEU A 288 28.56 10.29 13.28
N GLU A 289 29.77 9.86 12.96
CA GLU A 289 30.02 8.69 12.11
C GLU A 289 29.80 7.38 12.88
N LEU A 290 29.35 6.35 12.19
CA LEU A 290 29.27 5.01 12.75
C LEU A 290 30.69 4.43 12.93
N PRO A 291 31.02 3.86 14.10
CA PRO A 291 32.25 3.10 14.25
C PRO A 291 32.21 1.83 13.38
N ALA A 292 33.38 1.39 12.93
CA ALA A 292 33.50 0.16 12.15
C ALA A 292 33.04 -1.06 12.97
N ASN A 293 32.34 -2.01 12.34
CA ASN A 293 31.75 -3.18 13.00
C ASN A 293 30.75 -2.83 14.11
N ALA A 294 30.08 -1.68 14.02
CA ALA A 294 28.94 -1.39 14.87
C ALA A 294 27.86 -2.48 14.71
N VAL A 295 27.10 -2.70 15.77
CA VAL A 295 25.98 -3.64 15.78
C VAL A 295 24.74 -2.90 16.23
N VAL A 296 23.69 -2.91 15.40
CA VAL A 296 22.39 -2.33 15.75
C VAL A 296 21.47 -3.45 16.22
N ASN A 297 20.85 -3.28 17.38
CA ASN A 297 19.73 -4.10 17.81
C ASN A 297 18.45 -3.28 17.71
N LEU A 298 17.42 -3.84 17.08
CA LEU A 298 16.07 -3.26 17.12
C LEU A 298 15.11 -4.24 17.78
N SER A 299 14.31 -3.74 18.71
CA SER A 299 13.26 -4.50 19.38
C SER A 299 11.90 -3.89 19.10
N LEU A 300 10.95 -4.72 18.69
CA LEU A 300 9.51 -4.43 18.65
C LEU A 300 8.87 -5.06 19.88
N SER A 301 8.20 -4.24 20.68
CA SER A 301 7.55 -4.68 21.92
C SER A 301 6.12 -4.18 22.04
N ASP A 302 5.28 -4.96 22.72
CA ASP A 302 4.01 -4.50 23.26
C ASP A 302 4.26 -3.63 24.50
N VAL A 303 3.85 -2.38 24.42
CA VAL A 303 4.03 -1.33 25.44
C VAL A 303 2.69 -0.84 26.01
N THR A 304 1.63 -1.65 25.90
CA THR A 304 0.28 -1.30 26.36
C THR A 304 0.23 -1.00 27.86
N GLU A 305 0.91 -1.81 28.67
CA GLU A 305 1.03 -1.63 30.11
C GLU A 305 2.42 -1.07 30.43
N ALA A 306 2.49 -0.08 31.33
CA ALA A 306 3.78 0.44 31.77
C ALA A 306 4.58 -0.63 32.56
N ASP A 307 5.90 -0.61 32.39
CA ASP A 307 6.96 -1.42 33.04
C ASP A 307 6.56 -2.06 34.40
N PRO A 308 6.71 -3.40 34.59
CA PRO A 308 7.43 -4.36 33.75
C PRO A 308 6.51 -5.16 32.82
N GLY A 309 5.59 -4.45 32.15
CA GLY A 309 4.63 -4.97 31.19
C GLY A 309 5.09 -5.02 29.72
N GLU A 310 6.38 -4.85 29.44
CA GLU A 310 6.90 -4.89 28.07
C GLU A 310 7.08 -6.35 27.59
N VAL A 311 6.33 -6.74 26.56
CA VAL A 311 6.41 -8.07 25.96
C VAL A 311 7.07 -7.97 24.60
N LEU A 312 8.25 -8.57 24.45
CA LEU A 312 8.98 -8.62 23.19
C LEU A 312 8.16 -9.38 22.12
N VAL A 313 7.94 -8.73 20.98
CA VAL A 313 7.26 -9.30 19.80
C VAL A 313 8.30 -9.79 18.79
N ALA A 314 9.29 -8.96 18.48
CA ALA A 314 10.35 -9.28 17.53
C ALA A 314 11.64 -8.55 17.87
N GLU A 315 12.77 -9.13 17.50
CA GLU A 315 14.09 -8.52 17.61
C GLU A 315 14.90 -8.83 16.35
N ILE A 316 15.66 -7.84 15.87
CA ILE A 316 16.64 -8.04 14.81
C ILE A 316 17.99 -7.45 15.17
N THR A 317 19.03 -7.96 14.51
CA THR A 317 20.38 -7.42 14.57
C THR A 317 20.87 -7.05 13.18
N VAL A 318 21.30 -5.79 13.01
CA VAL A 318 21.99 -5.33 11.80
C VAL A 318 23.49 -5.23 12.11
N ASN A 319 24.28 -6.04 11.41
CA ASN A 319 25.73 -6.10 11.60
C ASN A 319 26.44 -5.22 10.57
N ASP A 320 27.49 -4.51 11.01
CA ASP A 320 28.34 -3.66 10.16
C ASP A 320 27.55 -2.68 9.28
N PRO A 321 26.68 -1.84 9.86
CA PRO A 321 25.89 -0.87 9.11
C PRO A 321 26.82 0.15 8.42
N ALA A 322 26.54 0.46 7.16
CA ALA A 322 27.45 1.26 6.33
C ALA A 322 27.51 2.75 6.72
N PHE A 323 26.36 3.42 6.78
CA PHE A 323 26.23 4.85 7.09
C PHE A 323 24.82 5.20 7.56
N PHE A 324 24.67 6.36 8.21
CA PHE A 324 23.35 6.94 8.47
C PHE A 324 22.76 7.58 7.20
N PRO A 325 21.45 7.43 6.93
CA PRO A 325 20.50 6.65 7.72
C PRO A 325 20.68 5.14 7.54
N ILE A 326 20.60 4.38 8.64
CA ILE A 326 20.66 2.92 8.61
C ILE A 326 19.26 2.41 8.29
N SER A 327 19.08 1.78 7.14
CA SER A 327 17.80 1.17 6.77
C SER A 327 17.59 -0.14 7.53
N PHE A 328 16.36 -0.43 7.95
CA PHE A 328 16.00 -1.67 8.64
C PHE A 328 14.63 -2.19 8.24
N VAL A 329 14.41 -3.49 8.51
CA VAL A 329 13.11 -4.15 8.49
C VAL A 329 13.01 -5.01 9.74
N VAL A 330 11.99 -4.79 10.57
CA VAL A 330 11.67 -5.66 11.72
C VAL A 330 10.47 -6.54 11.34
N PRO A 331 10.68 -7.80 10.92
CA PRO A 331 9.58 -8.70 10.59
C PRO A 331 8.85 -9.14 11.86
N TYR A 332 7.55 -9.32 11.76
CA TYR A 332 6.72 -9.86 12.85
C TYR A 332 5.63 -10.79 12.32
N ASP A 333 5.08 -11.62 13.20
CA ASP A 333 3.89 -12.41 12.88
C ASP A 333 2.64 -11.55 13.11
N PRO A 334 1.89 -11.18 12.07
CA PRO A 334 0.71 -10.32 12.22
C PRO A 334 -0.39 -10.95 13.09
N ALA A 335 -0.41 -12.28 13.25
CA ALA A 335 -1.36 -12.94 14.15
C ALA A 335 -1.09 -12.67 15.65
N GLN A 336 0.10 -12.16 16.00
CA GLN A 336 0.47 -11.77 17.36
C GLN A 336 0.10 -10.32 17.69
N ILE A 337 -0.33 -9.56 16.69
CA ILE A 337 -0.70 -8.16 16.86
C ILE A 337 -2.19 -8.06 17.24
N ASP A 338 -2.44 -7.48 18.40
CA ASP A 338 -3.78 -7.12 18.86
C ASP A 338 -4.03 -5.64 18.51
N PRO A 339 -5.03 -5.32 17.66
CA PRO A 339 -5.30 -3.94 17.23
C PRO A 339 -5.68 -3.00 18.39
N HIS A 340 -6.03 -3.53 19.57
CA HIS A 340 -6.36 -2.74 20.76
C HIS A 340 -5.16 -2.43 21.66
N ARG A 341 -3.99 -3.01 21.35
CA ARG A 341 -2.74 -2.81 22.09
C ARG A 341 -1.88 -1.73 21.45
N SER A 342 -0.81 -1.33 22.13
CA SER A 342 0.17 -0.35 21.66
C SER A 342 1.52 -1.03 21.48
N TYR A 343 2.13 -0.87 20.31
CA TYR A 343 3.45 -1.42 20.01
C TYR A 343 4.46 -0.31 19.75
N ALA A 344 5.72 -0.54 20.11
CA ALA A 344 6.78 0.43 19.88
C ALA A 344 8.11 -0.23 19.50
N LEU A 345 8.89 0.49 18.70
CA LEU A 345 10.27 0.18 18.36
C LEU A 345 11.25 0.92 19.29
N LEU A 346 12.34 0.23 19.61
CA LEU A 346 13.55 0.79 20.21
C LEU A 346 14.76 0.32 19.41
N ALA A 347 15.75 1.20 19.26
CA ALA A 347 17.03 0.89 18.65
C ALA A 347 18.18 1.17 19.61
N GLU A 348 19.14 0.26 19.64
CA GLU A 348 20.41 0.39 20.35
C GLU A 348 21.55 0.12 19.39
N ILE A 349 22.62 0.92 19.47
CA ILE A 349 23.84 0.69 18.69
C ILE A 349 24.99 0.43 19.64
N HIS A 350 25.67 -0.68 19.42
CA HIS A 350 26.84 -1.13 20.16
C HIS A 350 28.11 -1.03 19.31
N ASP A 351 29.25 -0.78 19.96
CA ASP A 351 30.57 -0.88 19.32
C ASP A 351 31.05 -2.34 19.19
N ASP A 352 32.24 -2.52 18.61
CA ASP A 352 32.86 -3.83 18.38
C ASP A 352 33.22 -4.58 19.68
N THR A 353 33.19 -3.90 20.83
CA THR A 353 33.39 -4.50 22.15
C THR A 353 32.07 -4.88 22.84
N GLY A 354 30.93 -4.52 22.23
CA GLY A 354 29.59 -4.70 22.79
C GLY A 354 29.17 -3.57 23.74
N LYS A 355 29.88 -2.44 23.75
CA LYS A 355 29.49 -1.27 24.57
C LYS A 355 28.40 -0.48 23.85
N LEU A 356 27.32 -0.16 24.57
CA LEU A 356 26.29 0.77 24.11
C LEU A 356 26.86 2.16 23.86
N ILE A 357 26.65 2.67 22.64
CA ILE A 357 27.13 3.97 22.17
C ILE A 357 26.01 4.89 21.72
N PHE A 358 24.90 4.34 21.21
CA PHE A 358 23.69 5.11 20.89
C PHE A 358 22.43 4.36 21.30
N SER A 359 21.38 5.11 21.65
CA SER A 359 20.05 4.55 21.93
C SER A 359 18.95 5.48 21.45
N SER A 360 17.76 4.94 21.19
CA SER A 360 16.55 5.72 20.91
C SER A 360 16.20 6.65 22.07
N ILE A 361 15.78 7.87 21.74
CA ILE A 361 15.42 8.90 22.73
C ILE A 361 14.12 8.53 23.47
N SER A 362 13.22 7.83 22.78
CA SER A 362 11.93 7.38 23.28
C SER A 362 11.44 6.17 22.46
N PRO A 363 10.54 5.34 23.01
CA PRO A 363 9.84 4.34 22.22
C PRO A 363 9.11 4.99 21.03
N TYR A 364 9.27 4.43 19.84
CA TYR A 364 8.60 4.91 18.63
C TYR A 364 7.37 4.04 18.35
N HIS A 365 6.17 4.58 18.49
CA HIS A 365 4.93 3.81 18.32
C HIS A 365 4.66 3.43 16.86
N VAL A 366 4.24 2.19 16.63
CA VAL A 366 4.04 1.60 15.30
C VAL A 366 2.84 0.65 15.26
N ILE A 367 2.39 0.31 14.05
CA ILE A 367 1.40 -0.74 13.69
C ILE A 367 -0.05 -0.42 14.12
N THR A 368 -0.30 -0.11 15.39
CA THR A 368 -1.66 0.03 15.94
C THR A 368 -1.93 1.45 16.44
N GLN A 369 -3.17 1.72 16.86
CA GLN A 369 -3.60 3.03 17.36
C GLN A 369 -3.42 4.18 16.33
N GLY A 370 -3.50 3.86 15.04
CA GLY A 370 -3.30 4.82 13.95
C GLY A 370 -1.83 5.14 13.66
N ASN A 371 -0.87 4.42 14.26
CA ASN A 371 0.55 4.56 13.95
C ASN A 371 0.90 3.72 12.70
N PRO A 372 1.76 4.23 11.80
CA PRO A 372 2.18 3.51 10.59
C PRO A 372 3.07 2.30 10.92
N SER A 373 3.27 1.38 9.97
CA SER A 373 4.39 0.41 10.06
C SER A 373 5.64 0.89 9.31
N VAL A 374 5.86 2.20 9.33
CA VAL A 374 7.08 2.87 8.86
C VAL A 374 7.62 3.73 9.99
N ALA A 375 8.93 3.66 10.26
CA ALA A 375 9.53 4.36 11.40
C ALA A 375 10.85 5.06 11.06
N ASP A 376 10.90 6.36 11.32
CA ASP A 376 12.13 7.15 11.32
C ASP A 376 12.62 7.32 12.76
N LEU A 377 13.54 6.44 13.17
CA LEU A 377 14.08 6.42 14.53
C LEU A 377 15.22 7.42 14.67
N VAL A 378 15.14 8.30 15.67
CA VAL A 378 16.25 9.18 16.05
C VAL A 378 16.94 8.62 17.28
N ILE A 379 18.28 8.57 17.23
CA ILE A 379 19.13 8.08 18.32
C ILE A 379 20.07 9.18 18.82
N GLU A 380 20.44 9.08 20.10
CA GLU A 380 21.39 9.96 20.77
C GLU A 380 22.55 9.17 21.38
N SER A 381 23.68 9.84 21.59
CA SER A 381 24.85 9.22 22.20
C SER A 381 24.61 8.89 23.68
N VAL A 382 25.01 7.69 24.09
CA VAL A 382 24.97 7.29 25.50
C VAL A 382 26.27 7.70 26.17
N GLN A 383 26.19 8.61 27.15
CA GLN A 383 27.36 9.17 27.87
C GLN A 383 28.04 8.19 28.82
#